data_AF-A0A960I691-F1
#
_entry.id   AF-A0A960I691-F1
#
_cell.length_a   1.000
_cell.length_b   1.000
_cell.length_c   1.000
_cell.angle_alpha   90.00
_cell.angle_beta   90.00
_cell.angle_gamma   90.00
#
_symmetry.space_group_name_H-M   'P 1'
#
loop_
_entity.id
_entity.type
_entity.pdbx_description
1 polymer ?
#
loop_
_entity_poly.entity_id
_entity_poly.type
_entity_poly.pdbx_seq_one_letter_code
_entity_poly.pdbx_strand_id
1 'polypeptide(L)'
;MDENVMRVFAAELELQCRMIQMGAAGLNHALQAGDGLGVWFYLQSILVSAANVSKIVTGKGRDRLRERLRLDVATLAITTRSVRNDFEHFDERIEKWYGPEGGQIYVGRYVGPPDALRITAPHRPDRLFHRFDPSSNLVSFWDNEVDVQQLVTEAEMIHERVTEMLAE
;
A
#
# COMPACT_ATOMS: atom_id res chain seq x y z
N MET A 1 9.52 16.55 -20.37
CA MET A 1 8.10 16.13 -20.45
C MET A 1 7.29 17.29 -20.98
N ASP A 2 6.39 17.04 -21.93
CA ASP A 2 5.43 18.04 -22.45
C ASP A 2 4.43 18.48 -21.37
N GLU A 3 3.91 19.71 -21.46
CA GLU A 3 3.01 20.28 -20.45
C GLU A 3 1.67 19.54 -20.36
N ASN A 4 1.08 19.16 -21.49
CA ASN A 4 -0.19 18.43 -21.49
C ASN A 4 -0.01 17.04 -20.89
N VAL A 5 1.10 16.37 -21.23
CA VAL A 5 1.46 15.07 -20.65
C VAL A 5 1.65 15.19 -19.14
N MET A 6 2.29 16.26 -18.66
CA MET A 6 2.49 16.51 -17.24
C MET A 6 1.16 16.74 -16.50
N ARG A 7 0.23 17.51 -17.09
CA ARG A 7 -1.12 17.71 -16.55
C ARG A 7 -1.93 16.42 -16.46
N VAL A 8 -1.81 15.51 -17.43
CA VAL A 8 -2.45 14.19 -17.36
C VAL A 8 -1.88 13.35 -16.21
N PHE A 9 -0.56 13.35 -16.00
CA PHE A 9 0.02 12.67 -14.84
C PHE A 9 -0.39 13.30 -13.51
N ALA A 10 -0.49 14.62 -13.45
CA ALA A 10 -0.97 15.31 -12.26
C ALA A 10 -2.43 14.94 -11.95
N ALA A 11 -3.34 14.97 -12.93
CA ALA A 11 -4.72 14.55 -12.74
C ALA A 11 -4.85 13.09 -12.29
N GLU A 12 -4.02 12.19 -12.85
CA GLU A 12 -4.00 10.80 -12.40
C GLU A 12 -3.44 10.66 -10.97
N LEU A 13 -2.40 11.43 -10.61
CA LEU A 13 -1.91 11.46 -9.23
C LEU A 13 -2.98 11.96 -8.25
N GLU A 14 -3.73 13.00 -8.62
CA GLU A 14 -4.84 13.51 -7.82
C GLU A 14 -5.87 12.41 -7.55
N LEU A 15 -6.30 11.71 -8.60
CA LEU A 15 -7.26 10.61 -8.50
C LEU A 15 -6.76 9.50 -7.58
N GLN A 16 -5.52 9.03 -7.77
CA GLN A 16 -4.98 7.94 -6.97
C GLN A 16 -4.78 8.35 -5.50
N CYS A 17 -4.38 9.58 -5.22
CA CYS A 17 -4.28 10.07 -3.84
C CYS A 17 -5.66 10.15 -3.17
N ARG A 18 -6.68 10.59 -3.91
CA ARG A 18 -8.07 10.60 -3.40
C ARG A 18 -8.60 9.19 -3.16
N MET A 19 -8.26 8.21 -4.00
CA MET A 19 -8.60 6.80 -3.75
C MET A 19 -7.94 6.27 -2.48
N ILE A 20 -6.69 6.66 -2.18
CA ILE A 20 -6.03 6.33 -0.90
C ILE A 20 -6.78 6.94 0.28
N GLN A 21 -7.13 8.23 0.21
CA GLN A 21 -7.88 8.93 1.27
C GLN A 21 -9.27 8.30 1.50
N MET A 22 -10.00 8.00 0.42
CA MET A 22 -11.29 7.29 0.49
C MET A 22 -11.14 5.89 1.09
N GLY A 23 -10.08 5.18 0.71
CA GLY A 23 -9.73 3.89 1.29
C GLY A 23 -9.48 3.99 2.79
N ALA A 24 -8.74 5.00 3.25
CA ALA A 24 -8.47 5.21 4.67
C ALA A 24 -9.76 5.52 5.47
N ALA A 25 -10.63 6.39 4.94
CA ALA A 25 -11.92 6.67 5.57
C ALA A 25 -12.81 5.41 5.65
N GLY A 26 -12.86 4.63 4.57
CA GLY A 26 -13.59 3.36 4.54
C GLY A 26 -13.02 2.31 5.49
N LEU A 27 -11.69 2.20 5.57
CA LEU A 27 -10.99 1.30 6.48
C LEU A 27 -11.38 1.58 7.94
N ASN A 28 -11.38 2.85 8.34
CA ASN A 28 -11.80 3.26 9.69
C ASN A 28 -13.25 2.85 9.98
N HIS A 29 -14.16 3.04 9.02
CA HIS A 29 -15.54 2.60 9.16
C HIS A 29 -15.66 1.07 9.29
N ALA A 30 -14.94 0.31 8.46
CA ALA A 30 -14.97 -1.15 8.49
C ALA A 30 -14.42 -1.70 9.82
N LEU A 31 -13.35 -1.10 10.36
CA LEU A 31 -12.79 -1.44 11.67
C LEU A 31 -13.81 -1.21 12.79
N GLN A 32 -14.49 -0.06 12.80
CA GLN A 32 -15.51 0.25 13.80
C GLN A 32 -16.73 -0.70 13.72
N ALA A 33 -17.08 -1.13 12.51
CA ALA A 33 -18.19 -2.04 12.27
C ALA A 33 -17.84 -3.51 12.53
N GLY A 34 -16.56 -3.86 12.75
CA GLY A 34 -16.10 -5.25 12.80
C GLY A 34 -16.24 -5.97 11.45
N ASP A 35 -16.29 -5.23 10.34
CA ASP A 35 -16.41 -5.78 9.00
C ASP A 35 -15.03 -6.17 8.45
N GLY A 36 -14.64 -7.42 8.71
CA GLY A 36 -13.36 -7.95 8.24
C GLY A 36 -13.22 -7.95 6.71
N LEU A 37 -14.30 -8.15 5.95
CA LEU A 37 -14.23 -8.10 4.49
C LEU A 37 -14.02 -6.65 4.01
N GLY A 38 -14.75 -5.70 4.61
CA GLY A 38 -14.58 -4.27 4.40
C GLY A 38 -13.15 -3.82 4.68
N VAL A 39 -12.54 -4.26 5.78
CA VAL A 39 -11.13 -3.97 6.11
C VAL A 39 -10.22 -4.34 4.95
N TRP A 40 -10.32 -5.58 4.45
CA TRP A 40 -9.47 -6.04 3.35
C TRP A 40 -9.78 -5.37 2.02
N PHE A 41 -11.04 -5.06 1.75
CA PHE A 41 -11.43 -4.30 0.56
C PHE A 41 -10.77 -2.91 0.54
N TYR A 42 -10.84 -2.18 1.66
CA TYR A 42 -10.26 -0.84 1.74
C TYR A 42 -8.73 -0.85 1.79
N LEU A 43 -8.12 -1.82 2.48
CA LEU A 43 -6.66 -2.02 2.43
C LEU A 43 -6.19 -2.29 0.99
N GLN A 44 -6.88 -3.17 0.26
CA GLN A 44 -6.57 -3.43 -1.15
C GLN A 44 -6.67 -2.15 -1.98
N SER A 45 -7.71 -1.34 -1.78
CA SER A 45 -7.85 -0.05 -2.48
C SER A 45 -6.67 0.88 -2.20
N ILE A 46 -6.25 1.01 -0.93
CA ILE A 46 -5.10 1.85 -0.55
C ILE A 46 -3.82 1.37 -1.24
N LEU A 47 -3.52 0.07 -1.15
CA LEU A 47 -2.28 -0.51 -1.66
C LEU A 47 -2.19 -0.43 -3.20
N VAL A 48 -3.29 -0.67 -3.91
CA VAL A 48 -3.34 -0.56 -5.37
C VAL A 48 -3.15 0.89 -5.82
N SER A 49 -3.82 1.83 -5.18
CA SER A 49 -3.66 3.25 -5.52
C SER A 49 -2.27 3.77 -5.15
N ALA A 50 -1.70 3.34 -4.02
CA ALA A 50 -0.32 3.63 -3.65
C ALA A 50 0.68 3.10 -4.70
N ALA A 51 0.49 1.87 -5.17
CA ALA A 51 1.27 1.31 -6.26
C ALA A 51 1.16 2.14 -7.56
N ASN A 52 0.00 2.69 -7.87
CA ASN A 52 -0.17 3.55 -9.04
C ASN A 52 0.54 4.90 -8.88
N VAL A 53 0.43 5.55 -7.71
CA VAL A 53 1.20 6.76 -7.38
C VAL A 53 2.70 6.49 -7.57
N SER A 54 3.19 5.37 -7.01
CA SER A 54 4.58 4.90 -7.15
C SER A 54 5.02 4.83 -8.61
N LYS A 55 4.25 4.14 -9.47
CA LYS A 55 4.58 3.98 -10.91
C LYS A 55 4.64 5.33 -11.61
N ILE A 56 3.74 6.25 -11.29
CA ILE A 56 3.70 7.58 -11.91
C ILE A 56 4.92 8.40 -11.50
N VAL A 57 5.24 8.47 -10.20
CA VAL A 57 6.33 9.33 -9.71
C VAL A 57 7.71 8.73 -9.95
N THR A 58 7.85 7.40 -10.05
CA THR A 58 9.15 6.73 -10.30
C THR A 58 9.40 6.41 -11.78
N GLY A 59 8.41 6.62 -12.66
CA GLY A 59 8.52 6.33 -14.08
C GLY A 59 9.69 7.04 -14.77
N LYS A 60 10.20 6.42 -15.85
CA LYS A 60 11.25 7.03 -16.70
C LYS A 60 10.73 8.32 -17.33
N GLY A 61 11.57 9.36 -17.36
CA GLY A 61 11.23 10.67 -17.92
C GLY A 61 10.23 11.47 -17.08
N ARG A 62 10.14 11.20 -15.77
CA ARG A 62 9.28 11.92 -14.80
C ARG A 62 10.04 12.97 -13.99
N ASP A 63 11.28 13.31 -14.36
CA ASP A 63 12.11 14.27 -13.62
C ASP A 63 11.43 15.63 -13.46
N ARG A 64 10.91 16.20 -14.55
CA ARG A 64 10.20 17.49 -14.54
C ARG A 64 8.95 17.46 -13.65
N LEU A 65 8.22 16.34 -13.62
CA LEU A 65 7.04 16.17 -12.76
C LEU A 65 7.45 16.15 -11.28
N ARG A 66 8.49 15.36 -10.95
CA ARG A 66 9.03 15.27 -9.58
C ARG A 66 9.54 16.62 -9.08
N GLU A 67 10.28 17.34 -9.92
CA GLU A 67 10.78 18.69 -9.63
C GLU A 67 9.61 19.66 -9.38
N ARG A 68 8.61 19.65 -10.27
CA ARG A 68 7.43 20.52 -10.16
C ARG A 68 6.63 20.28 -8.88
N LEU A 69 6.52 19.03 -8.46
CA LEU A 69 5.85 18.59 -7.23
C LEU A 69 6.80 18.55 -6.02
N ARG A 70 8.06 18.95 -6.16
CA ARG A 70 9.07 19.00 -5.08
C ARG A 70 9.24 17.65 -4.36
N LEU A 71 9.12 16.54 -5.09
CA LEU A 71 9.14 15.18 -4.53
C LEU A 71 10.56 14.61 -4.48
N ASP A 72 11.02 14.26 -3.28
CA ASP A 72 12.17 13.38 -3.09
C ASP A 72 11.70 11.93 -2.99
N VAL A 73 11.54 11.29 -4.15
CA VAL A 73 11.01 9.92 -4.26
C VAL A 73 11.84 8.86 -3.55
N ALA A 74 13.11 9.14 -3.19
CA ALA A 74 13.94 8.18 -2.47
C ALA A 74 13.59 8.06 -0.98
N THR A 75 12.86 9.04 -0.44
CA THR A 75 12.50 9.11 0.99
C THR A 75 11.06 8.66 1.28
N LEU A 76 10.24 8.48 0.24
CA LEU A 76 8.83 8.16 0.37
C LEU A 76 8.60 6.64 0.49
N ALA A 77 7.82 6.20 1.46
CA ALA A 77 7.39 4.81 1.58
C ALA A 77 6.53 4.37 0.39
N ILE A 78 5.72 5.25 -0.18
CA ILE A 78 4.85 4.95 -1.33
C ILE A 78 5.64 4.50 -2.57
N THR A 79 6.93 4.84 -2.66
CA THR A 79 7.79 4.46 -3.79
C THR A 79 8.52 3.13 -3.59
N THR A 80 8.41 2.53 -2.40
CA THR A 80 9.05 1.25 -2.08
C THR A 80 8.43 0.11 -2.88
N ARG A 81 9.29 -0.74 -3.45
CA ARG A 81 8.84 -1.81 -4.38
C ARG A 81 8.23 -3.01 -3.67
N SER A 82 8.58 -3.25 -2.40
CA SER A 82 8.06 -4.38 -1.62
C SER A 82 6.54 -4.33 -1.57
N VAL A 83 5.99 -3.21 -1.10
CA VAL A 83 4.54 -2.96 -0.96
C VAL A 83 3.77 -3.24 -2.25
N ARG A 84 4.26 -2.70 -3.37
CA ARG A 84 3.67 -2.93 -4.70
C ARG A 84 3.75 -4.40 -5.11
N ASN A 85 4.95 -4.97 -5.03
CA ASN A 85 5.22 -6.30 -5.57
C ASN A 85 4.62 -7.42 -4.73
N ASP A 86 4.36 -7.18 -3.44
CA ASP A 86 3.74 -8.17 -2.55
C ASP A 86 2.26 -8.37 -2.88
N PHE A 87 1.56 -7.27 -3.19
CA PHE A 87 0.14 -7.31 -3.52
C PHE A 87 -0.12 -7.68 -4.99
N GLU A 88 0.71 -7.23 -5.94
CA GLU A 88 0.50 -7.51 -7.36
C GLU A 88 0.85 -8.95 -7.76
N HIS A 89 1.80 -9.60 -7.08
CA HIS A 89 2.30 -10.94 -7.40
C HIS A 89 1.97 -11.97 -6.31
N PHE A 90 0.74 -11.92 -5.77
CA PHE A 90 0.33 -12.82 -4.69
C PHE A 90 0.33 -14.29 -5.15
N ASP A 91 0.05 -14.55 -6.43
CA ASP A 91 0.05 -15.87 -7.07
C ASP A 91 1.43 -16.54 -7.02
N GLU A 92 2.46 -15.87 -7.55
CA GLU A 92 3.86 -16.36 -7.54
C GLU A 92 4.35 -16.60 -6.11
N ARG A 93 3.90 -15.76 -5.17
CA ARG A 93 4.32 -15.84 -3.77
C ARG A 93 3.63 -16.95 -2.99
N ILE A 94 2.36 -17.23 -3.29
CA ILE A 94 1.65 -18.40 -2.75
C ILE A 94 2.38 -19.68 -3.21
N GLU A 95 2.73 -19.79 -4.49
CA GLU A 95 3.46 -20.94 -5.02
C GLU A 95 4.83 -21.11 -4.36
N LYS A 96 5.58 -20.01 -4.19
CA LYS A 96 6.87 -20.03 -3.48
C LYS A 96 6.72 -20.46 -2.02
N TRP A 97 5.68 -19.99 -1.33
CA TRP A 97 5.46 -20.27 0.10
C TRP A 97 5.04 -21.71 0.40
N TYR A 98 4.33 -22.37 -0.52
CA TYR A 98 3.96 -23.79 -0.38
C TYR A 98 4.91 -24.74 -1.13
N GLY A 99 6.01 -24.23 -1.66
CA GLY A 99 7.06 -25.03 -2.28
C GLY A 99 7.86 -25.88 -1.26
N PRO A 100 8.82 -26.69 -1.73
CA PRO A 100 9.58 -27.63 -0.90
C PRO A 100 10.31 -27.01 0.31
N GLU A 101 10.59 -25.70 0.26
CA GLU A 101 11.31 -24.94 1.29
C GLU A 101 10.40 -24.11 2.21
N GLY A 102 9.08 -24.15 2.01
CA GLY A 102 8.13 -23.21 2.59
C GLY A 102 7.31 -23.72 3.79
N GLY A 103 6.57 -22.81 4.45
CA GLY A 103 5.80 -23.09 5.66
C GLY A 103 4.47 -23.82 5.39
N GLN A 104 4.01 -24.64 6.34
CA GLN A 104 2.80 -25.47 6.16
C GLN A 104 1.48 -24.82 6.62
N ILE A 105 1.51 -23.63 7.23
CA ILE A 105 0.31 -22.99 7.79
C ILE A 105 -0.07 -21.76 6.99
N TYR A 106 -1.32 -21.75 6.52
CA TYR A 106 -1.99 -20.56 6.02
C TYR A 106 -2.66 -19.80 7.17
N VAL A 107 -2.22 -18.59 7.43
CA VAL A 107 -3.03 -17.60 8.14
C VAL A 107 -3.25 -16.46 7.18
N GLY A 108 -4.47 -16.34 6.66
CA GLY A 108 -4.86 -15.33 5.70
C GLY A 108 -5.86 -14.35 6.31
N ARG A 109 -5.74 -13.08 5.94
CA ARG A 109 -6.73 -12.03 6.23
C ARG A 109 -6.98 -11.79 7.72
N TYR A 110 -5.97 -12.04 8.55
CA TYR A 110 -6.05 -11.84 9.98
C TYR A 110 -5.99 -10.34 10.32
N VAL A 111 -6.96 -9.86 11.10
CA VAL A 111 -7.01 -8.49 11.62
C VAL A 111 -6.79 -8.54 13.13
N GLY A 112 -5.64 -8.06 13.58
CA GLY A 112 -5.26 -8.07 15.00
C GLY A 112 -3.75 -8.19 15.22
N PRO A 113 -3.32 -8.09 16.48
CA PRO A 113 -1.89 -8.13 16.82
C PRO A 113 -1.33 -9.55 16.69
N PRO A 114 -0.02 -9.70 16.40
CA PRO A 114 0.59 -10.99 16.10
C PRO A 114 0.62 -11.97 17.28
N ASP A 115 0.65 -11.45 18.51
CA ASP A 115 0.69 -12.23 19.75
C ASP A 115 -0.65 -12.87 20.14
N ALA A 116 -1.76 -12.36 19.59
CA ALA A 116 -3.08 -12.98 19.74
C ALA A 116 -3.22 -14.29 18.94
N LEU A 117 -2.36 -14.53 17.94
CA LEU A 117 -2.26 -15.83 17.27
C LEU A 117 -1.40 -16.80 18.10
N ARG A 118 -2.07 -17.63 18.91
CA ARG A 118 -1.44 -18.71 19.67
C ARG A 118 -1.27 -19.97 18.81
N ILE A 119 -0.27 -19.95 17.93
CA ILE A 119 0.10 -21.12 17.13
C ILE A 119 1.21 -21.88 17.87
N THR A 120 0.89 -23.08 18.35
CA THR A 120 1.84 -23.96 19.05
C THR A 120 2.71 -24.73 18.05
N ALA A 121 4.01 -24.82 18.37
CA ALA A 121 5.08 -25.41 17.55
C ALA A 121 4.85 -26.90 17.19
N PRO A 122 5.53 -27.46 16.16
CA PRO A 122 6.79 -27.01 15.56
C PRO A 122 6.66 -25.94 14.46
N HIS A 123 5.45 -25.66 13.96
CA HIS A 123 5.22 -24.76 12.83
C HIS A 123 4.53 -23.47 13.29
N ARG A 124 5.26 -22.55 13.91
CA ARG A 124 4.76 -21.18 14.06
C ARG A 124 5.00 -20.49 12.71
N PRO A 125 4.01 -19.83 12.08
CA PRO A 125 4.30 -18.93 10.98
C PRO A 125 5.11 -17.77 11.58
N ASP A 126 6.41 -17.77 11.32
CA ASP A 126 7.26 -16.59 11.45
C ASP A 126 6.77 -15.46 10.53
N ARG A 127 5.99 -15.83 9.51
CA ARG A 127 5.50 -14.97 8.44
C ARG A 127 4.00 -15.17 8.26
N LEU A 128 3.24 -14.09 8.41
CA LEU A 128 1.78 -14.10 8.23
C LEU A 128 1.45 -13.53 6.85
N PHE A 129 0.60 -14.25 6.11
CA PHE A 129 0.11 -13.80 4.82
C PHE A 129 -1.13 -12.92 5.02
N HIS A 130 -1.11 -11.68 4.56
CA HIS A 130 -2.26 -10.78 4.70
C HIS A 130 -2.66 -10.65 6.18
N ARG A 131 -1.77 -10.07 6.99
CA ARG A 131 -2.11 -9.56 8.32
C ARG A 131 -2.35 -8.06 8.23
N PHE A 132 -3.32 -7.55 8.96
CA PHE A 132 -3.37 -6.14 9.32
C PHE A 132 -3.44 -5.99 10.83
N ASP A 133 -2.56 -5.19 11.41
CA ASP A 133 -2.60 -4.84 12.83
C ASP A 133 -3.08 -3.37 12.99
N PRO A 134 -4.33 -3.16 13.43
CA PRO A 134 -4.87 -1.81 13.60
C PRO A 134 -4.14 -0.98 14.68
N SER A 135 -3.38 -1.60 15.58
CA SER A 135 -2.65 -0.87 16.62
C SER A 135 -1.36 -0.23 16.11
N SER A 136 -0.75 -0.81 15.09
CA SER A 136 0.50 -0.35 14.47
C SER A 136 0.32 0.16 13.04
N ASN A 137 -0.88 0.02 12.46
CA ASN A 137 -1.19 0.28 11.05
C ASN A 137 -0.37 -0.54 10.05
N LEU A 138 0.24 -1.63 10.51
CA LEU A 138 1.08 -2.48 9.67
C LEU A 138 0.24 -3.52 8.94
N VAL A 139 0.35 -3.52 7.62
CA VAL A 139 -0.07 -4.65 6.79
C VAL A 139 1.16 -5.50 6.49
N SER A 140 1.07 -6.81 6.75
CA SER A 140 2.16 -7.75 6.50
C SER A 140 1.81 -8.71 5.37
N PHE A 141 2.79 -8.88 4.47
CA PHE A 141 2.81 -9.89 3.42
C PHE A 141 4.09 -10.71 3.59
N TRP A 142 3.99 -11.76 4.40
CA TRP A 142 5.14 -12.58 4.79
C TRP A 142 6.27 -11.75 5.43
N ASP A 143 7.36 -11.53 4.68
CA ASP A 143 8.59 -10.85 5.15
C ASP A 143 8.53 -9.34 5.03
N ASN A 144 7.51 -8.81 4.37
CA ASN A 144 7.38 -7.39 4.11
C ASN A 144 6.23 -6.80 4.90
N GLU A 145 6.45 -5.60 5.41
CA GLU A 145 5.44 -4.84 6.12
C GLU A 145 5.35 -3.43 5.52
N VAL A 146 4.15 -2.87 5.58
CA VAL A 146 3.89 -1.48 5.19
C VAL A 146 3.03 -0.79 6.23
N ASP A 147 3.44 0.41 6.60
CA ASP A 147 2.62 1.31 7.42
C ASP A 147 1.59 2.01 6.52
N VAL A 148 0.32 1.63 6.69
CA VAL A 148 -0.80 2.19 5.93
C VAL A 148 -0.98 3.68 6.24
N GLN A 149 -0.76 4.09 7.49
CA GLN A 149 -0.88 5.49 7.87
C GLN A 149 0.20 6.33 7.20
N GLN A 150 1.42 5.79 7.07
CA GLN A 150 2.48 6.47 6.33
C GLN A 150 2.10 6.67 4.85
N LEU A 151 1.51 5.66 4.20
CA LEU A 151 1.02 5.80 2.82
C LEU A 151 -0.04 6.89 2.67
N VAL A 152 -0.97 6.97 3.63
CA VAL A 152 -2.04 8.00 3.63
C VAL A 152 -1.44 9.39 3.79
N THR A 153 -0.53 9.59 4.75
CA THR A 153 0.15 10.86 4.98
C THR A 153 0.94 11.33 3.74
N GLU A 154 1.66 10.42 3.08
CA GLU A 154 2.39 10.75 1.86
C GLU A 154 1.44 11.07 0.69
N ALA A 155 0.31 10.36 0.58
CA ALA A 155 -0.72 10.64 -0.43
C ALA A 155 -1.38 12.01 -0.21
N GLU A 156 -1.66 12.41 1.03
CA GLU A 156 -2.19 13.74 1.36
C GLU A 156 -1.22 14.85 0.93
N MET A 157 0.07 14.69 1.24
CA MET A 157 1.11 15.63 0.82
C MET A 157 1.23 15.72 -0.70
N ILE A 158 1.19 14.59 -1.41
CA ILE A 158 1.26 14.57 -2.88
C ILE A 158 0.01 15.24 -3.47
N HIS A 159 -1.17 14.95 -2.92
CA HIS A 159 -2.45 15.50 -3.35
C HIS A 159 -2.47 17.03 -3.26
N GLU A 160 -2.00 17.60 -2.14
CA GLU A 160 -1.90 19.05 -1.95
C GLU A 160 -1.07 19.69 -3.06
N ARG A 161 0.13 19.16 -3.30
CA ARG A 161 1.07 19.72 -4.31
C ARG A 161 0.57 19.56 -5.75
N VAL A 162 -0.13 18.46 -6.02
CA VAL A 162 -0.77 18.23 -7.33
C VAL A 162 -1.92 19.22 -7.55
N THR A 163 -2.73 19.47 -6.51
CA THR A 163 -3.84 20.43 -6.57
C THR A 163 -3.32 21.85 -6.81
N GLU A 164 -2.26 22.26 -6.11
CA GLU A 164 -1.58 23.55 -6.35
C GLU A 164 -1.10 23.66 -7.81
N MET A 165 -0.43 22.62 -8.31
CA MET A 165 0.07 22.59 -9.68
C MET A 165 -1.04 22.68 -10.74
N LEU A 166 -2.20 22.05 -10.50
CA LEU A 166 -3.33 22.04 -11.45
C LEU A 166 -4.14 23.34 -11.44
N ALA A 167 -4.04 24.15 -10.38
CA ALA A 167 -4.71 25.44 -10.26
C ALA A 167 -4.02 26.58 -11.03
N GLU A 168 -2.78 26.35 -11.50
CA GLU A 168 -2.00 27.27 -12.34
C GLU A 168 -2.30 27.14 -13.85
#